data_AF-A0A8A8CYJ9-F1
#
_entry.id   AF-A0A8A8CYJ9-F1
#
_cell.length_a   1.000
_cell.length_b   1.000
_cell.length_c   1.000
_cell.angle_alpha   90.00
_cell.angle_beta   90.00
_cell.angle_gamma   90.00
#
_symmetry.space_group_name_H-M   'P 1'
#
loop_
_entity.id
_entity.type
_entity.pdbx_description
1 polymer ?
#
loop_
_entity_poly.entity_id
_entity_poly.type
_entity_poly.pdbx_seq_one_letter_code
_entity_poly.pdbx_strand_id
1 'polypeptide(L)'
;MAVFDALRHLSVYLKENHPVNHLADLYELVQYAGNIVPRLYLMITVGTVYMSVQDAPVKEIMKDMMEMSRGVQHPIRGLFLRYYLSGQARDYLPSGTGDGPEGNMQDSINFVLTNFVEMNKLWVRLQHQGPSRERDRRIQERRELELLVGSNIVRLSQLVDLEGYKSGILQALLEQVVQCRDVLAQEYLLEGTALLFLVFSRKILLLGPFANLTNSYHKGLPR
;
A
#
# COMPACT_ATOMS: atom_id res chain seq x y z
N MET A 1 -2.99 15.04 8.09
CA MET A 1 -2.24 14.36 9.16
C MET A 1 -2.97 14.40 10.50
N ALA A 2 -3.44 15.55 11.01
CA ALA A 2 -4.16 15.61 12.31
C ALA A 2 -5.30 14.58 12.50
N VAL A 3 -6.12 14.33 11.47
CA VAL A 3 -7.18 13.32 11.53
C VAL A 3 -6.61 11.89 11.61
N PHE A 4 -5.47 11.62 10.97
CA PHE A 4 -4.83 10.30 11.02
C PHE A 4 -4.32 10.00 12.43
N ASP A 5 -3.76 11.00 13.09
CA ASP A 5 -3.30 10.88 14.48
C ASP A 5 -4.47 10.65 15.43
N ALA A 6 -5.57 11.38 15.25
CA ALA A 6 -6.81 11.16 16.01
C ALA A 6 -7.36 9.74 15.81
N LEU A 7 -7.42 9.26 14.56
CA LEU A 7 -7.88 7.90 14.25
C LEU A 7 -6.93 6.83 14.80
N ARG A 8 -5.64 7.11 14.92
CA ARG A 8 -4.69 6.18 15.55
C ARG A 8 -5.04 5.92 17.01
N HIS A 9 -5.45 6.94 17.76
CA HIS A 9 -5.94 6.75 19.13
C HIS A 9 -7.18 5.86 19.17
N LEU A 10 -8.09 6.01 18.20
CA LEU A 10 -9.25 5.14 18.06
C LEU A 10 -8.84 3.70 17.74
N SER A 11 -7.90 3.46 16.82
CA SER A 11 -7.41 2.11 16.50
C SER A 11 -6.86 1.39 17.73
N VAL A 12 -6.07 2.10 18.56
CA VAL A 12 -5.51 1.54 19.80
C VAL A 12 -6.63 1.19 20.78
N TYR A 13 -7.58 2.11 21.01
CA TYR A 13 -8.71 1.89 21.89
C TYR A 13 -9.58 0.70 21.45
N LEU A 14 -9.85 0.56 20.15
CA LEU A 14 -10.64 -0.55 19.61
C LEU A 14 -9.94 -1.90 19.82
N LYS A 15 -8.61 -1.94 19.65
CA LYS A 15 -7.83 -3.16 19.87
C LYS A 15 -7.87 -3.60 21.34
N GLU A 16 -7.75 -2.66 22.27
CA GLU A 16 -7.79 -2.94 23.71
C GLU A 16 -9.17 -3.38 24.19
N ASN A 17 -10.25 -2.84 23.60
CA ASN A 17 -11.63 -3.15 23.99
C ASN A 17 -12.26 -4.31 23.19
N HIS A 18 -11.53 -4.93 22.25
CA HIS A 18 -12.03 -6.08 21.49
C HIS A 18 -12.63 -7.19 22.37
N PRO A 19 -12.03 -7.61 23.50
CA PRO A 19 -12.58 -8.73 24.28
C PRO A 19 -14.04 -8.54 24.70
N VAL A 20 -14.52 -7.29 24.73
CA VAL A 20 -15.90 -6.92 25.09
C VAL A 20 -16.75 -6.59 23.85
N ASN A 21 -16.14 -6.10 22.76
CA ASN A 21 -16.83 -5.66 21.57
C ASN A 21 -16.45 -6.51 20.34
N HIS A 22 -17.43 -7.17 19.72
CA HIS A 22 -17.22 -7.91 18.49
C HIS A 22 -16.86 -6.97 17.33
N LEU A 23 -15.63 -7.07 16.81
CA LEU A 23 -15.16 -6.22 15.73
C LEU A 23 -15.92 -6.42 14.40
N ALA A 24 -16.50 -7.61 14.19
CA ALA A 24 -17.35 -7.87 13.03
C ALA A 24 -18.59 -6.95 13.01
N ASP A 25 -19.28 -6.84 14.14
CA ASP A 25 -20.46 -5.98 14.28
C ASP A 25 -20.08 -4.50 14.14
N LEU A 26 -18.92 -4.11 14.70
CA LEU A 26 -18.41 -2.74 14.54
C LEU A 26 -18.05 -2.43 13.08
N TYR A 27 -17.49 -3.40 12.35
CA TYR A 27 -17.15 -3.25 10.94
C TYR A 27 -18.40 -3.04 10.07
N GLU A 28 -19.52 -3.68 10.43
CA GLU A 28 -20.82 -3.40 9.81
C GLU A 28 -21.39 -2.03 10.27
N LEU A 29 -21.32 -1.74 11.57
CA LEU A 29 -21.92 -0.54 12.16
C LEU A 29 -21.36 0.76 11.54
N VAL A 30 -20.06 0.84 11.32
CA VAL A 30 -19.43 2.03 10.74
C VAL A 30 -19.87 2.29 9.30
N GLN A 31 -20.40 1.29 8.60
CA GLN A 31 -20.89 1.43 7.23
C GLN A 31 -22.22 2.18 7.13
N TYR A 32 -22.97 2.32 8.24
CA TYR A 32 -24.18 3.14 8.29
C TYR A 32 -23.90 4.66 8.23
N ALA A 33 -22.64 5.09 8.35
CA ALA A 33 -22.29 6.51 8.24
C ALA A 33 -22.67 7.08 6.86
N GLY A 34 -23.55 8.10 6.80
CA GLY A 34 -24.12 8.57 5.54
C GLY A 34 -23.12 9.10 4.51
N ASN A 35 -22.04 9.76 4.95
CA ASN A 35 -21.01 10.30 4.07
C ASN A 35 -19.92 9.27 3.77
N ILE A 36 -19.62 9.05 2.48
CA ILE A 36 -18.68 8.03 2.02
C ILE A 36 -17.26 8.20 2.57
N VAL A 37 -16.75 9.43 2.66
CA VAL A 37 -15.37 9.65 3.13
C VAL A 37 -15.22 9.27 4.61
N PRO A 38 -15.99 9.84 5.56
CA PRO A 38 -15.98 9.38 6.95
C PRO A 38 -16.22 7.88 7.11
N ARG A 39 -17.19 7.32 6.36
CA ARG A 39 -17.51 5.89 6.36
C ARG A 39 -16.26 5.05 6.08
N LEU A 40 -15.55 5.35 4.99
CA LEU A 40 -14.40 4.56 4.57
C LEU A 40 -13.21 4.73 5.52
N TYR A 41 -12.99 5.93 6.07
CA TYR A 41 -11.94 6.10 7.10
C TYR A 41 -12.22 5.22 8.32
N LEU A 42 -13.45 5.25 8.85
CA LEU A 42 -13.85 4.41 9.99
C LEU A 42 -13.79 2.92 9.67
N MET A 43 -14.28 2.52 8.49
CA MET A 43 -14.25 1.14 8.01
C MET A 43 -12.83 0.62 7.88
N ILE A 44 -11.89 1.43 7.36
CA ILE A 44 -10.46 1.06 7.31
C ILE A 44 -9.87 0.95 8.73
N THR A 45 -10.17 1.90 9.62
CA THR A 45 -9.70 1.84 11.03
C THR A 45 -10.16 0.54 11.69
N VAL A 46 -11.46 0.23 11.65
CA VAL A 46 -12.00 -0.98 12.28
C VAL A 46 -11.51 -2.24 11.56
N GLY A 47 -11.49 -2.24 10.23
CA GLY A 47 -11.06 -3.38 9.41
C GLY A 47 -9.62 -3.79 9.67
N THR A 48 -8.70 -2.82 9.77
CA THR A 48 -7.30 -3.10 10.09
C THR A 48 -7.08 -3.57 11.53
N VAL A 49 -7.86 -3.07 12.49
CA VAL A 49 -7.87 -3.62 13.84
C VAL A 49 -8.39 -5.06 13.83
N TYR A 50 -9.42 -5.36 13.04
CA TYR A 50 -9.95 -6.70 12.88
C TYR A 50 -8.94 -7.66 12.25
N MET A 51 -8.19 -7.21 11.24
CA MET A 51 -7.07 -7.98 10.66
C MET A 51 -5.96 -8.30 11.66
N SER A 52 -5.87 -7.56 12.78
CA SER A 52 -4.84 -7.79 13.80
C SER A 52 -5.17 -8.91 14.80
N VAL A 53 -6.37 -9.49 14.68
CA VAL A 53 -6.90 -10.54 15.56
C VAL A 53 -6.58 -11.92 14.98
N GLN A 54 -6.43 -12.92 15.85
CA GLN A 54 -6.27 -14.31 15.43
C GLN A 54 -7.53 -14.79 14.70
N ASP A 55 -7.35 -15.65 13.69
CA ASP A 55 -8.41 -16.26 12.88
C ASP A 55 -9.31 -15.26 12.10
N ALA A 56 -8.90 -14.00 12.00
CA ALA A 56 -9.61 -13.02 11.20
C ALA A 56 -9.52 -13.35 9.70
N PRO A 57 -10.59 -13.12 8.90
CA PRO A 57 -10.57 -13.32 7.46
C PRO A 57 -9.88 -12.15 6.74
N VAL A 58 -8.57 -12.01 6.98
CA VAL A 58 -7.74 -10.88 6.51
C VAL A 58 -7.89 -10.64 5.01
N LYS A 59 -7.90 -11.72 4.21
CA LYS A 59 -8.04 -11.66 2.75
C LYS A 59 -9.36 -11.02 2.32
N GLU A 60 -10.45 -11.40 2.96
CA GLU A 60 -11.80 -10.92 2.63
C GLU A 60 -11.95 -9.45 3.03
N ILE A 61 -11.48 -9.08 4.23
CA ILE A 61 -11.49 -7.70 4.73
C ILE A 61 -10.67 -6.79 3.80
N MET A 62 -9.46 -7.21 3.40
CA MET A 62 -8.62 -6.45 2.47
C MET A 62 -9.31 -6.24 1.12
N LYS A 63 -9.94 -7.28 0.58
CA LYS A 63 -10.64 -7.22 -0.70
C LYS A 63 -11.85 -6.28 -0.63
N ASP A 64 -12.66 -6.38 0.42
CA ASP A 64 -13.81 -5.52 0.66
C ASP A 64 -13.39 -4.05 0.79
N MET A 65 -12.40 -3.73 1.63
CA MET A 65 -11.88 -2.36 1.77
C MET A 65 -11.38 -1.79 0.44
N MET A 66 -10.74 -2.61 -0.40
CA MET A 66 -10.28 -2.21 -1.73
C MET A 66 -11.42 -1.95 -2.71
N GLU A 67 -12.46 -2.79 -2.69
CA GLU A 67 -13.65 -2.65 -3.52
C GLU A 67 -14.44 -1.39 -3.14
N MET A 68 -14.67 -1.19 -1.85
CA MET A 68 -15.37 -0.03 -1.31
C MET A 68 -14.60 1.28 -1.53
N SER A 69 -13.27 1.24 -1.48
CA SER A 69 -12.41 2.40 -1.81
C SER A 69 -12.55 2.87 -3.26
N ARG A 70 -13.09 2.06 -4.19
CA ARG A 70 -13.44 2.51 -5.55
C ARG A 70 -14.58 3.53 -5.56
N GLY A 71 -15.35 3.67 -4.49
CA GLY A 71 -16.41 4.68 -4.41
C GLY A 71 -15.90 6.13 -4.38
N VAL A 72 -14.62 6.37 -4.04
CA VAL A 72 -14.05 7.72 -3.96
C VAL A 72 -13.25 8.07 -5.22
N GLN A 73 -13.94 8.66 -6.19
CA GLN A 73 -13.36 9.04 -7.49
C GLN A 73 -12.72 10.44 -7.51
N HIS A 74 -12.89 11.25 -6.47
CA HIS A 74 -12.25 12.55 -6.37
C HIS A 74 -10.74 12.37 -6.14
N PRO A 75 -9.84 12.88 -7.01
CA PRO A 75 -8.40 12.61 -6.97
C PRO A 75 -7.74 12.78 -5.60
N ILE A 76 -7.81 13.98 -5.02
CA ILE A 76 -7.14 14.29 -3.75
C ILE A 76 -7.70 13.43 -2.60
N ARG A 77 -9.03 13.40 -2.44
CA ARG A 77 -9.70 12.61 -1.40
C ARG A 77 -9.38 11.12 -1.52
N GLY A 78 -9.39 10.58 -2.74
CA GLY A 78 -9.09 9.18 -3.02
C GLY A 78 -7.62 8.84 -2.79
N LEU A 79 -6.68 9.73 -3.17
CA LEU A 79 -5.25 9.55 -2.91
C LEU A 79 -4.96 9.48 -1.41
N PHE A 80 -5.49 10.41 -0.61
CA PHE A 80 -5.29 10.39 0.84
C PHE A 80 -5.97 9.20 1.52
N LEU A 81 -7.17 8.81 1.06
CA LEU A 81 -7.85 7.61 1.59
C LEU A 81 -7.05 6.34 1.31
N ARG A 82 -6.56 6.18 0.08
CA ARG A 82 -5.76 5.02 -0.31
C ARG A 82 -4.38 5.00 0.35
N TYR A 83 -3.78 6.17 0.54
CA TYR A 83 -2.56 6.29 1.34
C TYR A 83 -2.80 5.89 2.81
N TYR A 84 -3.92 6.32 3.39
CA TYR A 84 -4.34 5.89 4.72
C TYR A 84 -4.55 4.37 4.81
N LEU A 85 -5.25 3.77 3.82
CA LEU A 85 -5.45 2.33 3.71
C LEU A 85 -4.11 1.57 3.72
N SER A 86 -3.17 1.95 2.85
CA SER A 86 -1.84 1.32 2.81
C SER A 86 -1.07 1.49 4.11
N GLY A 87 -1.20 2.64 4.77
CA GLY A 87 -0.58 2.91 6.06
C GLY A 87 -1.12 2.01 7.17
N GLN A 88 -2.44 1.91 7.31
CA GLN A 88 -3.08 1.09 8.35
C GLN A 88 -2.90 -0.41 8.11
N ALA A 89 -2.99 -0.87 6.86
CA ALA A 89 -2.88 -2.30 6.53
C ALA A 89 -1.43 -2.82 6.60
N ARG A 90 -0.43 -1.93 6.69
CA ARG A 90 0.99 -2.27 6.57
C ARG A 90 1.42 -3.42 7.47
N ASP A 91 1.05 -3.39 8.74
CA ASP A 91 1.56 -4.36 9.72
C ASP A 91 0.73 -5.65 9.77
N TYR A 92 -0.34 -5.71 8.96
CA TYR A 92 -1.33 -6.80 8.96
C TYR A 92 -1.46 -7.48 7.59
N LEU A 93 -0.56 -7.17 6.65
CA LEU A 93 -0.55 -7.83 5.34
C LEU A 93 -0.14 -9.31 5.49
N PRO A 94 -0.87 -10.24 4.87
CA PRO A 94 -0.56 -11.66 4.98
C PRO A 94 0.78 -12.02 4.33
N SER A 95 1.58 -12.80 5.04
CA SER A 95 2.87 -13.33 4.59
C SER A 95 2.93 -14.86 4.52
N GLY A 96 1.79 -15.53 4.75
CA GLY A 96 1.69 -16.98 4.71
C GLY A 96 1.74 -17.54 3.29
N THR A 97 1.70 -18.88 3.20
CA THR A 97 1.63 -19.65 1.94
C THR A 97 0.30 -20.40 1.80
N GLY A 98 -0.63 -20.24 2.75
CA GLY A 98 -1.94 -20.89 2.72
C GLY A 98 -2.90 -20.19 1.75
N ASP A 99 -3.85 -20.93 1.22
CA ASP A 99 -4.94 -20.40 0.38
C ASP A 99 -6.21 -20.09 1.17
N GLY A 100 -6.14 -20.17 2.50
CA GLY A 100 -7.27 -19.93 3.39
C GLY A 100 -7.63 -18.45 3.54
N PRO A 101 -8.62 -18.14 4.40
CA PRO A 101 -9.11 -16.78 4.65
C PRO A 101 -8.04 -15.86 5.28
N GLU A 102 -6.98 -16.42 5.86
CA GLU A 102 -5.80 -15.71 6.34
C GLU A 102 -5.02 -15.03 5.21
N GLY A 103 -5.11 -15.54 3.98
CA GLY A 103 -4.42 -15.03 2.80
C GLY A 103 -2.91 -15.33 2.77
N ASN A 104 -2.30 -14.99 1.64
CA ASN A 104 -0.87 -15.23 1.40
C ASN A 104 -0.11 -14.01 0.89
N MET A 105 1.20 -14.18 0.70
CA MET A 105 2.07 -13.13 0.15
C MET A 105 1.59 -12.59 -1.21
N GLN A 106 1.00 -13.45 -2.06
CA GLN A 106 0.50 -13.02 -3.37
C GLN A 106 -0.72 -12.10 -3.22
N ASP A 107 -1.61 -12.36 -2.26
CA ASP A 107 -2.72 -11.48 -1.93
C ASP A 107 -2.22 -10.09 -1.48
N SER A 108 -1.15 -10.04 -0.68
CA SER A 108 -0.47 -8.80 -0.29
C SER A 108 0.13 -8.03 -1.46
N ILE A 109 0.82 -8.71 -2.38
CA ILE A 109 1.38 -8.10 -3.59
C ILE A 109 0.27 -7.53 -4.47
N ASN A 110 -0.79 -8.32 -4.70
CA ASN A 110 -1.95 -7.91 -5.50
C ASN A 110 -2.68 -6.71 -4.90
N PHE A 111 -2.80 -6.67 -3.56
CA PHE A 111 -3.38 -5.53 -2.85
C PHE A 111 -2.59 -4.24 -3.11
N VAL A 112 -1.27 -4.27 -2.95
CA VAL A 112 -0.42 -3.09 -3.15
C VAL A 112 -0.38 -2.67 -4.62
N LEU A 113 -0.29 -3.63 -5.56
CA LEU A 113 -0.33 -3.33 -7.00
C LEU A 113 -1.67 -2.72 -7.42
N THR A 114 -2.78 -3.29 -6.97
CA THR A 114 -4.12 -2.74 -7.29
C THR A 114 -4.27 -1.34 -6.71
N ASN A 115 -3.77 -1.11 -5.49
CA ASN A 115 -3.83 0.22 -4.89
C ASN A 115 -2.94 1.22 -5.63
N PHE A 116 -1.74 0.82 -6.05
CA PHE A 116 -0.86 1.61 -6.89
C PHE A 116 -1.53 2.03 -8.20
N VAL A 117 -2.14 1.09 -8.92
CA VAL A 117 -2.86 1.35 -10.18
C VAL A 117 -3.98 2.38 -9.97
N GLU A 118 -4.81 2.19 -8.93
CA GLU A 118 -5.91 3.11 -8.65
C GLU A 118 -5.42 4.50 -8.20
N MET A 119 -4.35 4.57 -7.41
CA MET A 119 -3.73 5.84 -7.03
C MET A 119 -3.14 6.56 -8.24
N ASN A 120 -2.45 5.84 -9.15
CA ASN A 120 -1.93 6.42 -10.38
C ASN A 120 -3.05 6.99 -11.27
N LYS A 121 -4.15 6.25 -11.43
CA LYS A 121 -5.34 6.73 -12.17
C LYS A 121 -5.90 8.03 -11.58
N LEU A 122 -6.03 8.12 -10.25
CA LEU A 122 -6.49 9.33 -9.56
C LEU A 122 -5.52 10.49 -9.76
N TRP A 123 -4.22 10.22 -9.66
CA TRP A 123 -3.17 11.23 -9.82
C TRP A 123 -3.09 11.79 -11.25
N VAL A 124 -3.19 10.94 -12.26
CA VAL A 124 -3.27 11.36 -13.68
C VAL A 124 -4.59 12.09 -13.95
N ARG A 125 -5.69 11.66 -13.33
CA ARG A 125 -6.98 12.36 -13.44
C ARG A 125 -6.89 13.79 -12.93
N LEU A 126 -6.10 14.06 -11.89
CA LEU A 126 -5.92 15.41 -11.34
C LEU A 126 -5.43 16.39 -12.40
N GLN A 127 -4.64 15.96 -13.39
CA GLN A 127 -4.18 16.80 -14.50
C GLN A 127 -5.32 17.51 -15.25
N HIS A 128 -6.45 16.82 -15.39
CA HIS A 128 -7.58 17.21 -16.23
C HIS A 128 -8.73 17.83 -15.42
N GLN A 129 -8.57 18.02 -14.11
CA GLN A 129 -9.60 18.65 -13.29
C GLN A 129 -9.57 20.17 -13.39
N GLY A 130 -10.74 20.80 -13.47
CA GLY A 130 -10.88 22.25 -13.38
C GLY A 130 -10.41 23.02 -14.64
N PRO A 131 -10.45 24.36 -14.58
CA PRO A 131 -10.19 25.22 -15.73
C PRO A 131 -8.72 25.17 -16.22
N SER A 132 -8.49 25.39 -17.52
CA SER A 132 -7.15 25.39 -18.11
C SER A 132 -6.17 26.39 -17.48
N ARG A 133 -6.67 27.53 -16.99
CA ARG A 133 -5.84 28.57 -16.33
C ARG A 133 -5.18 28.10 -15.03
N GLU A 134 -5.69 27.04 -14.41
CA GLU A 134 -5.16 26.49 -13.16
C GLU A 134 -4.15 25.35 -13.40
N ARG A 135 -3.72 25.14 -14.65
CA ARG A 135 -2.82 24.05 -15.04
C ARG A 135 -1.52 24.04 -14.22
N ASP A 136 -0.86 25.19 -14.07
CA ASP A 136 0.43 25.26 -13.37
C ASP A 136 0.27 24.95 -11.87
N ARG A 137 -0.81 25.45 -11.26
CA ARG A 137 -1.18 25.10 -9.88
C ARG A 137 -1.40 23.60 -9.73
N ARG A 138 -2.09 22.95 -10.68
CA ARG A 138 -2.29 21.49 -10.65
C ARG A 138 -0.99 20.71 -10.83
N ILE A 139 -0.08 21.17 -11.67
CA ILE A 139 1.24 20.55 -11.81
C ILE A 139 1.98 20.59 -10.47
N GLN A 140 1.94 21.72 -9.77
CA GLN A 140 2.53 21.86 -8.44
C GLN A 140 1.87 20.93 -7.41
N GLU A 141 0.55 20.94 -7.33
CA GLU A 141 -0.21 20.03 -6.43
C GLU A 141 0.07 18.55 -6.77
N ARG A 142 0.22 18.20 -8.05
CA ARG A 142 0.57 16.84 -8.48
C ARG A 142 1.97 16.43 -8.02
N ARG A 143 2.96 17.32 -8.10
CA ARG A 143 4.32 17.08 -7.59
C ARG A 143 4.31 16.86 -6.07
N GLU A 144 3.51 17.62 -5.32
CA GLU A 144 3.39 17.42 -3.88
C GLU A 144 2.77 16.06 -3.50
N LEU A 145 1.90 15.53 -4.36
CA LEU A 145 1.18 14.27 -4.12
C LEU A 145 1.87 13.04 -4.71
N GLU A 146 2.94 13.18 -5.48
CA GLU A 146 3.63 12.07 -6.16
C GLU A 146 4.15 11.02 -5.17
N LEU A 147 4.62 11.48 -4.00
CA LEU A 147 5.11 10.64 -2.91
C LEU A 147 4.03 9.68 -2.37
N LEU A 148 2.75 10.06 -2.44
CA LEU A 148 1.64 9.18 -2.03
C LEU A 148 1.52 7.98 -2.98
N VAL A 149 1.75 8.19 -4.27
CA VAL A 149 1.72 7.11 -5.27
C VAL A 149 2.99 6.27 -5.12
N GLY A 150 4.16 6.92 -5.02
CA GLY A 150 5.47 6.29 -4.88
C GLY A 150 5.63 5.43 -3.63
N SER A 151 4.90 5.71 -2.54
CA SER A 151 4.94 4.86 -1.34
C SER A 151 4.52 3.41 -1.62
N ASN A 152 3.71 3.15 -2.64
CA ASN A 152 3.37 1.78 -3.04
C ASN A 152 4.58 1.03 -3.65
N ILE A 153 5.43 1.72 -4.44
CA ILE A 153 6.66 1.14 -5.01
C ILE A 153 7.62 0.77 -3.88
N VAL A 154 7.79 1.69 -2.91
CA VAL A 154 8.57 1.42 -1.70
C VAL A 154 7.99 0.24 -0.94
N ARG A 155 6.67 0.12 -0.84
CA ARG A 155 6.03 -1.00 -0.17
C ARG A 155 6.29 -2.34 -0.88
N LEU A 156 6.18 -2.39 -2.20
CA LEU A 156 6.50 -3.59 -2.99
C LEU A 156 7.95 -4.04 -2.76
N SER A 157 8.89 -3.10 -2.64
CA SER A 157 10.30 -3.39 -2.35
C SER A 157 10.56 -4.13 -1.03
N GLN A 158 9.61 -4.03 -0.09
CA GLN A 158 9.68 -4.68 1.22
C GLN A 158 9.02 -6.06 1.20
N LEU A 159 8.17 -6.35 0.21
CA LEU A 159 7.39 -7.59 0.12
C LEU A 159 8.04 -8.64 -0.77
N VAL A 160 8.82 -8.22 -1.77
CA VAL A 160 9.47 -9.15 -2.71
C VAL A 160 10.99 -9.04 -2.68
N ASP A 161 11.64 -10.09 -3.14
CA ASP A 161 13.05 -10.11 -3.49
C ASP A 161 13.26 -9.79 -4.98
N LEU A 162 14.51 -9.93 -5.47
CA LEU A 162 14.82 -9.62 -6.87
C LEU A 162 14.06 -10.52 -7.85
N GLU A 163 13.86 -11.79 -7.50
CA GLU A 163 13.20 -12.75 -8.38
C GLU A 163 11.71 -12.43 -8.49
N GLY A 164 11.03 -12.24 -7.36
CA GLY A 164 9.62 -11.80 -7.33
C GLY A 164 9.41 -10.44 -8.00
N TYR A 165 10.39 -9.53 -7.89
CA TYR A 165 10.35 -8.25 -8.61
C TYR A 165 10.36 -8.45 -10.13
N LYS A 166 11.30 -9.25 -10.65
CA LYS A 166 11.45 -9.50 -12.09
C LYS A 166 10.27 -10.25 -12.69
N SER A 167 9.78 -11.28 -11.99
CA SER A 167 8.75 -12.18 -12.52
C SER A 167 7.32 -11.66 -12.32
N GLY A 168 7.05 -10.89 -11.25
CA GLY A 168 5.69 -10.54 -10.87
C GLY A 168 5.33 -9.05 -10.85
N ILE A 169 6.28 -8.15 -10.59
CA ILE A 169 5.97 -6.74 -10.31
C ILE A 169 6.46 -5.79 -11.41
N LEU A 170 7.65 -6.03 -11.97
CA LEU A 170 8.27 -5.13 -12.94
C LEU A 170 7.35 -4.87 -14.14
N GLN A 171 6.76 -5.94 -14.69
CA GLN A 171 5.86 -5.83 -15.83
C GLN A 171 4.64 -4.96 -15.50
N ALA A 172 4.01 -5.17 -14.34
CA ALA A 172 2.86 -4.38 -13.90
C ALA A 172 3.20 -2.90 -13.70
N LEU A 173 4.38 -2.58 -13.16
CA LEU A 173 4.85 -1.19 -13.01
C LEU A 173 5.09 -0.53 -14.36
N LEU A 174 5.81 -1.21 -15.26
CA LEU A 174 6.10 -0.70 -16.61
C LEU A 174 4.83 -0.51 -17.45
N GLU A 175 3.88 -1.42 -17.33
CA GLU A 175 2.56 -1.26 -17.97
C GLU A 175 1.86 0.01 -17.50
N GLN A 176 1.90 0.32 -16.19
CA GLN A 176 1.33 1.57 -15.69
C GLN A 176 2.07 2.81 -16.21
N VAL A 177 3.40 2.77 -16.32
CA VAL A 177 4.19 3.85 -16.93
C VAL A 177 3.75 4.08 -18.37
N VAL A 178 3.64 3.03 -19.19
CA VAL A 178 3.26 3.18 -20.61
C VAL A 178 1.81 3.61 -20.78
N GLN A 179 0.88 2.99 -20.04
CA GLN A 179 -0.55 3.19 -20.22
C GLN A 179 -1.05 4.53 -19.68
N CYS A 180 -0.37 5.14 -18.70
CA CYS A 180 -0.85 6.39 -18.09
C CYS A 180 -0.81 7.60 -19.03
N ARG A 181 0.04 7.58 -20.07
CA ARG A 181 0.17 8.63 -21.10
C ARG A 181 0.29 10.05 -20.55
N ASP A 182 0.91 10.18 -19.37
CA ASP A 182 1.14 11.46 -18.70
C ASP A 182 2.63 11.60 -18.38
N VAL A 183 3.27 12.64 -18.95
CA VAL A 183 4.73 12.80 -18.90
C VAL A 183 5.24 12.92 -17.46
N LEU A 184 4.55 13.69 -16.62
CA LEU A 184 4.94 13.89 -15.22
C LEU A 184 4.90 12.56 -14.45
N ALA A 185 3.82 11.80 -14.62
CA ALA A 185 3.69 10.48 -14.00
C ALA A 185 4.73 9.49 -14.54
N GLN A 186 4.98 9.51 -15.86
CA GLN A 186 5.98 8.64 -16.49
C GLN A 186 7.37 8.88 -15.95
N GLU A 187 7.82 10.14 -15.88
CA GLU A 187 9.13 10.52 -15.36
C GLU A 187 9.31 10.00 -13.92
N TYR A 188 8.36 10.32 -13.03
CA TYR A 188 8.42 9.93 -11.62
C TYR A 188 8.37 8.41 -11.40
N LEU A 189 7.43 7.72 -12.07
CA LEU A 189 7.23 6.28 -11.89
C LEU A 189 8.38 5.47 -12.50
N LEU A 190 8.94 5.91 -13.62
CA LEU A 190 10.10 5.27 -14.24
C LEU A 190 11.32 5.41 -13.34
N GLU A 191 11.57 6.59 -12.78
CA GLU A 191 12.64 6.82 -11.81
C GLU A 191 12.47 5.92 -10.57
N GLY A 192 11.28 5.86 -9.99
CA GLY A 192 10.98 4.99 -8.85
C GLY A 192 11.19 3.50 -9.15
N THR A 193 10.80 3.04 -10.34
CA THR A 193 10.99 1.66 -10.81
C THR A 193 12.48 1.33 -11.03
N ALA A 194 13.24 2.27 -11.60
CA ALA A 194 14.68 2.12 -11.78
C ALA A 194 15.43 2.10 -10.43
N LEU A 195 15.08 3.01 -9.51
CA LEU A 195 15.65 3.03 -8.17
C LEU A 195 15.42 1.71 -7.43
N LEU A 196 14.22 1.15 -7.55
CA LEU A 196 13.88 -0.14 -6.96
C LEU A 196 14.79 -1.26 -7.48
N PHE A 197 15.01 -1.33 -8.79
CA PHE A 197 15.93 -2.30 -9.39
C PHE A 197 17.37 -2.13 -8.87
N LEU A 198 17.84 -0.89 -8.72
CA LEU A 198 19.16 -0.60 -8.16
C LEU A 198 19.28 -1.05 -6.70
N VAL A 199 18.24 -0.85 -5.88
CA VAL A 199 18.21 -1.30 -4.48
C VAL A 199 18.36 -2.81 -4.39
N PHE A 200 17.62 -3.58 -5.20
CA PHE A 200 17.77 -5.04 -5.22
C PHE A 200 19.15 -5.48 -5.69
N SER A 201 19.66 -4.86 -6.75
CA SER A 201 20.98 -5.18 -7.31
C SER A 201 22.11 -4.90 -6.32
N ARG A 202 22.03 -3.78 -5.56
CA ARG A 202 23.01 -3.46 -4.50
C ARG A 202 22.91 -4.37 -3.29
N LYS A 203 21.69 -4.78 -2.87
CA LYS A 203 21.54 -5.76 -1.78
C LYS A 203 22.30 -7.06 -2.09
N ILE A 204 22.22 -7.57 -3.32
CA ILE A 204 22.95 -8.76 -3.73
C ILE A 204 24.47 -8.53 -3.73
N LEU A 205 24.91 -7.40 -4.30
CA LEU A 205 26.34 -7.08 -4.40
C LEU A 205 27.00 -6.84 -3.02
N LEU A 206 26.26 -6.32 -2.05
CA LEU A 206 26.71 -6.14 -0.67
C LEU A 206 26.60 -7.43 0.16
N LEU A 207 25.57 -8.25 -0.04
CA LEU A 207 25.42 -9.51 0.70
C LEU A 207 26.45 -10.57 0.28
N GLY A 208 26.89 -10.59 -0.99
CA GLY A 208 27.90 -11.55 -1.46
C GLY A 208 29.20 -11.53 -0.64
N PRO A 209 29.86 -10.38 -0.45
CA PRO A 209 31.04 -10.25 0.41
C PRO A 209 30.78 -10.63 1.88
N PHE A 210 29.65 -10.22 2.45
CA PHE A 210 29.33 -10.51 3.85
C PHE A 210 28.97 -11.98 4.11
N ALA A 211 28.29 -12.65 3.17
CA ALA A 211 28.01 -14.09 3.21
C ALA A 211 29.28 -14.94 3.06
N ASN A 212 30.25 -14.45 2.29
CA ASN A 212 31.57 -15.08 2.19
C ASN A 212 32.38 -14.91 3.49
N LEU A 213 32.29 -13.74 4.14
CA LEU A 213 32.92 -13.49 5.44
C LEU A 213 32.35 -14.41 6.54
N THR A 214 31.04 -14.58 6.67
CA THR A 214 30.44 -15.48 7.66
C THR A 214 30.77 -16.96 7.42
N ASN A 215 30.87 -17.39 6.16
CA ASN A 215 31.36 -18.74 5.83
C ASN A 215 32.86 -18.94 6.14
N SER A 216 33.67 -17.89 6.04
CA SER A 216 35.07 -17.93 6.47
C SER A 216 35.23 -17.97 7.98
N TYR A 217 34.36 -17.30 8.75
CA TYR A 217 34.38 -17.35 10.22
C TYR A 217 33.94 -18.71 10.78
N HIS A 218 32.96 -19.39 10.17
CA HIS A 218 32.55 -20.74 10.61
C HIS A 218 33.56 -21.85 10.31
N LYS A 219 34.49 -21.65 9.36
CA LYS A 219 35.59 -22.59 9.09
C LYS A 219 36.80 -22.41 10.01
N GLY A 220 36.79 -21.41 10.90
CA GLY A 220 37.90 -21.08 11.79
C GLY A 220 37.73 -21.45 13.27
N LEU A 221 36.62 -22.09 13.66
CA LEU A 221 36.43 -22.55 15.04
C LEU A 221 37.03 -23.96 15.22
N PRO A 222 38.11 -24.13 16.01
CA PRO A 222 38.59 -25.46 16.38
C PRO A 222 37.51 -26.17 17.22
N ARG A 223 37.33 -27.47 16.96
CA ARG A 223 36.45 -28.36 17.74
C ARG A 223 36.86 -28.43 19.20
#